data_AF-A0A6L2ZMK4-F1
#
_entry.id   AF-A0A6L2ZMK4-F1
#
_cell.length_a   1.000
_cell.length_b   1.000
_cell.length_c   1.000
_cell.angle_alpha   90.00
_cell.angle_beta   90.00
_cell.angle_gamma   90.00
#
_symmetry.space_group_name_H-M   'P 1'
#
loop_
_entity.id
_entity.type
_entity.pdbx_description
1 polymer ?
#
loop_
_entity_poly.entity_id
_entity_poly.type
_entity_poly.pdbx_seq_one_letter_code
_entity_poly.pdbx_strand_id
1 'polypeptide(L)'
;MTYPLKFRQHVLAIKEKEKLTYAKTASRFGVGMASLMRWNRRITPCTTHNKPATKIDMEALAQDVATYPDDYQYERAQRFGVSAQGIRHALKRLRVSRKKKHFSIPKLTPRSEKIFKPLSKPIKQRIDPLFILTKVASRRIGQGSTAIHLREKDVMAKMIGWRKAELILSALYWKER
;
A
#
# COMPACT_ATOMS: atom_id res chain seq x y z
N MET A 1 -1.51 -6.05 -31.40
CA MET A 1 -2.70 -5.27 -31.82
C MET A 1 -3.92 -6.17 -31.82
N THR A 2 -4.88 -5.90 -30.95
CA THR A 2 -6.06 -6.76 -30.76
C THR A 2 -7.26 -6.16 -31.46
N TYR A 3 -7.65 -6.75 -32.59
CA TYR A 3 -8.87 -6.38 -33.28
C TYR A 3 -10.10 -6.85 -32.49
N PRO A 4 -11.20 -6.07 -32.42
CA PRO A 4 -12.41 -6.46 -31.72
C PRO A 4 -13.12 -7.63 -32.40
N LEU A 5 -13.89 -8.43 -31.64
CA LEU A 5 -14.53 -9.65 -32.13
C LEU A 5 -15.45 -9.38 -33.34
N LYS A 6 -16.26 -8.31 -33.25
CA LYS A 6 -17.20 -7.88 -34.30
C LYS A 6 -16.48 -7.63 -35.63
N PHE A 7 -15.31 -7.00 -35.59
CA PHE A 7 -14.51 -6.74 -36.80
C PHE A 7 -14.00 -8.03 -37.43
N ARG A 8 -13.52 -8.98 -36.62
CA ARG A 8 -13.05 -10.29 -37.14
C ARG A 8 -14.18 -11.06 -37.82
N GLN A 9 -15.35 -11.08 -37.19
CA GLN A 9 -16.56 -11.70 -37.76
C GLN A 9 -16.95 -11.03 -39.07
N HIS A 10 -16.94 -9.70 -39.12
CA HIS A 10 -17.27 -8.94 -40.31
C HIS A 10 -16.32 -9.24 -41.48
N VAL A 11 -15.01 -9.23 -41.24
CA VAL A 11 -14.00 -9.52 -42.26
C VAL A 11 -14.15 -10.96 -42.81
N LEU A 12 -14.38 -11.93 -41.93
CA LEU A 12 -14.60 -13.33 -42.35
C LEU A 12 -15.92 -13.50 -43.11
N ALA A 13 -16.99 -12.84 -42.69
CA ALA A 13 -18.28 -12.86 -43.39
C ALA A 13 -18.19 -12.26 -44.80
N ILE A 14 -17.46 -11.14 -44.98
CA ILE A 14 -17.22 -10.55 -46.30
C ILE A 14 -16.39 -11.49 -47.18
N LYS A 15 -15.33 -12.09 -46.61
CA LYS A 15 -14.51 -13.07 -47.33
C LYS A 15 -15.36 -14.23 -47.85
N GLU A 16 -16.26 -14.77 -47.04
CA GLU A 16 -17.14 -15.89 -47.42
C GLU A 16 -18.16 -15.47 -48.48
N LYS A 17 -18.80 -14.30 -48.29
CA LYS A 17 -19.81 -13.77 -49.22
C LYS A 17 -19.23 -13.54 -50.61
N GLU A 18 -18.04 -12.98 -50.70
CA GLU A 18 -17.39 -12.62 -51.97
C GLU A 18 -16.39 -13.68 -52.46
N LYS A 19 -16.18 -14.77 -51.69
CA LYS A 19 -15.24 -15.86 -51.98
C LYS A 19 -13.80 -15.39 -52.25
N LEU A 20 -13.31 -14.42 -51.47
CA LEU A 20 -11.94 -13.90 -51.62
C LEU A 20 -10.88 -14.85 -51.07
N THR A 21 -9.68 -14.79 -51.66
CA THR A 21 -8.47 -15.35 -51.05
C THR A 21 -8.05 -14.52 -49.83
N TYR A 22 -7.31 -15.13 -48.91
CA TYR A 22 -6.81 -14.42 -47.73
C TYR A 22 -5.88 -13.25 -48.10
N ALA A 23 -5.14 -13.33 -49.22
CA ALA A 23 -4.28 -12.25 -49.70
C ALA A 23 -5.10 -11.00 -50.09
N LYS A 24 -6.14 -11.20 -50.91
CA LYS A 24 -7.02 -10.10 -51.33
C LYS A 24 -7.76 -9.49 -50.14
N THR A 25 -8.21 -10.34 -49.22
CA THR A 25 -8.86 -9.90 -47.97
C THR A 25 -7.91 -9.06 -47.12
N ALA A 26 -6.65 -9.51 -46.97
CA ALA A 26 -5.62 -8.80 -46.23
C ALA A 26 -5.37 -7.40 -46.81
N SER A 27 -5.18 -7.28 -48.13
CA SER A 27 -4.96 -6.00 -48.80
C SER A 27 -6.17 -5.07 -48.70
N ARG A 28 -7.40 -5.60 -48.83
CA ARG A 28 -8.63 -4.80 -48.76
C ARG A 28 -8.88 -4.17 -47.39
N PHE A 29 -8.62 -4.92 -46.31
CA PHE A 29 -8.85 -4.44 -44.95
C PHE A 29 -7.59 -3.90 -44.26
N GLY A 30 -6.43 -3.92 -44.94
CA GLY A 30 -5.14 -3.54 -44.35
C GLY A 30 -4.71 -4.44 -43.18
N VAL A 31 -5.16 -5.70 -43.16
CA VAL A 31 -4.86 -6.65 -42.07
C VAL A 31 -3.83 -7.65 -42.55
N GLY A 32 -2.78 -7.91 -41.77
CA GLY A 32 -1.77 -8.91 -42.14
C GLY A 32 -2.37 -10.31 -42.35
N MET A 33 -1.91 -11.01 -43.39
CA MET A 33 -2.33 -12.37 -43.76
C MET A 33 -2.36 -13.35 -42.58
N ALA A 34 -1.30 -13.36 -41.78
CA ALA A 34 -1.17 -14.24 -40.62
C ALA A 34 -2.27 -13.99 -39.57
N SER A 35 -2.79 -12.78 -39.46
CA SER A 35 -3.88 -12.44 -38.55
C SER A 35 -5.20 -13.04 -39.01
N LEU A 36 -5.49 -13.02 -40.31
CA LEU A 36 -6.67 -13.69 -40.88
C LEU A 36 -6.61 -15.22 -40.65
N MET A 37 -5.44 -15.82 -40.89
CA MET A 37 -5.21 -17.24 -40.63
C MET A 37 -5.40 -17.59 -39.14
N ARG A 38 -4.95 -16.72 -38.23
CA ARG A 38 -5.20 -16.89 -36.79
C ARG A 38 -6.69 -16.79 -36.44
N TRP A 39 -7.43 -15.85 -37.04
CA TRP A 39 -8.87 -15.73 -36.80
C TRP A 39 -9.66 -16.92 -37.34
N ASN A 40 -9.22 -17.49 -38.46
CA ASN A 40 -9.79 -18.71 -39.01
C ASN A 40 -9.67 -19.91 -38.06
N ARG A 41 -8.55 -20.01 -37.33
CA ARG A 41 -8.35 -21.04 -36.29
C ARG A 41 -9.11 -20.73 -35.00
N ARG A 42 -9.09 -19.46 -34.59
CA ARG A 42 -9.76 -18.98 -33.37
C ARG A 42 -10.19 -17.53 -33.53
N ILE A 43 -11.49 -17.32 -33.64
CA ILE A 43 -12.05 -15.98 -33.81
C ILE A 43 -12.02 -15.17 -32.50
N THR A 44 -12.23 -15.84 -31.37
CA THR A 44 -12.28 -15.21 -30.05
C THR A 44 -10.90 -14.73 -29.61
N PRO A 45 -10.75 -13.46 -29.19
CA PRO A 45 -9.50 -12.99 -28.61
C PRO A 45 -9.19 -13.75 -27.33
N CYS A 46 -7.91 -14.06 -27.11
CA CYS A 46 -7.45 -14.49 -25.81
C CYS A 46 -7.33 -13.25 -24.92
N THR A 47 -8.28 -13.07 -24.01
CA THR A 47 -8.29 -11.93 -23.07
C THR A 47 -7.36 -12.16 -21.89
N THR A 48 -7.29 -13.41 -21.41
CA THR A 48 -6.59 -13.76 -20.18
C THR A 48 -5.61 -14.89 -20.42
N HIS A 49 -4.40 -14.75 -19.88
CA HIS A 49 -3.41 -15.81 -19.85
C HIS A 49 -3.59 -16.67 -18.60
N ASN A 50 -3.77 -17.98 -18.77
CA ASN A 50 -3.84 -18.93 -17.66
C ASN A 50 -2.41 -19.27 -17.17
N LYS A 51 -1.87 -18.49 -16.23
CA LYS A 51 -0.57 -18.78 -15.59
C LYS A 51 -0.79 -19.34 -14.17
N PRO A 52 -0.23 -20.51 -13.83
CA PRO A 52 -0.35 -21.06 -12.48
C PRO A 52 0.45 -20.25 -11.44
N ALA A 53 0.16 -20.48 -10.17
CA ALA A 53 0.94 -19.92 -9.08
C ALA A 53 2.32 -20.59 -9.02
N THR A 54 3.41 -19.84 -9.26
CA THR A 54 4.75 -20.44 -9.31
C THR A 54 5.39 -20.65 -7.93
N LYS A 55 5.03 -19.81 -6.94
CA LYS A 55 5.71 -19.78 -5.63
C LYS A 55 4.89 -20.29 -4.44
N ILE A 56 3.57 -20.34 -4.56
CA ILE A 56 2.67 -20.66 -3.46
C ILE A 56 1.90 -21.91 -3.87
N ASP A 57 2.03 -22.96 -3.08
CA ASP A 57 1.16 -24.12 -3.19
C ASP A 57 -0.25 -23.76 -2.69
N MET A 58 -1.24 -24.00 -3.54
CA MET A 58 -2.62 -23.61 -3.31
C MET A 58 -3.31 -24.55 -2.31
N GLU A 59 -2.91 -25.83 -2.28
CA GLU A 59 -3.46 -26.82 -1.34
C GLU A 59 -2.95 -26.56 0.07
N ALA A 60 -1.64 -26.37 0.23
CA ALA A 60 -1.04 -25.99 1.51
C ALA A 60 -1.63 -24.68 2.06
N LEU A 61 -1.88 -23.68 1.20
CA LEU A 61 -2.53 -22.44 1.62
C LEU A 61 -3.99 -22.66 2.06
N ALA A 62 -4.73 -23.54 1.39
CA ALA A 62 -6.11 -23.85 1.79
C ALA A 62 -6.17 -24.53 3.16
N GLN A 63 -5.22 -25.42 3.45
CA GLN A 63 -5.07 -26.03 4.77
C GLN A 63 -4.74 -25.00 5.85
N ASP A 64 -3.75 -24.11 5.62
CA ASP A 64 -3.38 -23.04 6.56
C ASP A 64 -4.56 -22.08 6.86
N VAL A 65 -5.39 -21.79 5.86
CA VAL A 65 -6.63 -21.00 6.04
C VAL A 65 -7.65 -21.71 6.91
N ALA A 66 -7.77 -23.04 6.79
CA ALA A 66 -8.67 -23.83 7.61
C ALA A 66 -8.18 -23.96 9.06
N THR A 67 -6.88 -24.17 9.27
CA THR A 67 -6.28 -24.30 10.60
C THR A 67 -6.31 -22.98 11.36
N TYR A 68 -6.01 -21.86 10.69
CA TYR A 68 -5.92 -20.55 11.32
C TYR A 68 -6.79 -19.54 10.59
N PRO A 69 -8.10 -19.44 10.84
CA PRO A 69 -9.00 -18.58 10.06
C PRO A 69 -8.81 -17.07 10.33
N ASP A 70 -8.32 -16.70 11.52
CA ASP A 70 -8.19 -15.29 11.94
C ASP A 70 -6.81 -14.67 11.68
N ASP A 71 -5.83 -15.49 11.28
CA ASP A 71 -4.47 -15.02 11.02
C ASP A 71 -4.40 -13.99 9.90
N TYR A 72 -3.56 -12.98 10.12
CA TYR A 72 -3.30 -11.91 9.18
C TYR A 72 -2.45 -12.41 7.99
N GLN A 73 -2.54 -11.67 6.89
CA GLN A 73 -1.82 -12.02 5.66
C GLN A 73 -0.29 -12.03 5.84
N TYR A 74 0.25 -11.20 6.74
CA TYR A 74 1.70 -11.15 6.99
C TYR A 74 2.20 -12.34 7.81
N GLU A 75 1.40 -12.87 8.74
CA GLU A 75 1.73 -14.05 9.55
C GLU A 75 1.81 -15.28 8.66
N ARG A 76 0.81 -15.45 7.78
CA ARG A 76 0.82 -16.51 6.76
C ARG A 76 2.01 -16.38 5.83
N ALA A 77 2.30 -15.16 5.38
CA ALA A 77 3.41 -14.89 4.48
C ALA A 77 4.75 -15.31 5.09
N GLN A 78 4.93 -15.14 6.41
CA GLN A 78 6.12 -15.60 7.14
C GLN A 78 6.24 -17.12 7.12
N ARG A 79 5.14 -17.87 7.27
CA ARG A 79 5.14 -19.35 7.19
C ARG A 79 5.54 -19.86 5.81
N PHE A 80 5.02 -19.23 4.77
CA PHE A 80 5.28 -19.62 3.37
C PHE A 80 6.54 -18.97 2.78
N GLY A 81 7.23 -18.09 3.51
CA GLY A 81 8.42 -17.37 3.00
C GLY A 81 8.13 -16.46 1.80
N VAL A 82 6.91 -15.93 1.69
CA VAL A 82 6.47 -15.06 0.58
C VAL A 82 6.13 -13.66 1.07
N SER A 83 5.76 -12.77 0.15
CA SER A 83 5.24 -11.44 0.53
C SER A 83 3.76 -11.52 0.91
N ALA A 84 3.32 -10.65 1.84
CA ALA A 84 1.91 -10.52 2.23
C ALA A 84 0.99 -10.25 1.03
N GLN A 85 1.48 -9.48 0.05
CA GLN A 85 0.77 -9.22 -1.20
C GLN A 85 0.59 -10.50 -2.04
N GLY A 86 1.60 -11.37 -2.08
CA GLY A 86 1.52 -12.68 -2.72
C GLY A 86 0.40 -13.53 -2.13
N ILE A 87 0.34 -13.62 -0.80
CA ILE A 87 -0.75 -14.30 -0.08
C ILE A 87 -2.10 -13.67 -0.42
N ARG A 88 -2.22 -12.34 -0.43
CA ARG A 88 -3.46 -11.66 -0.82
C ARG A 88 -3.96 -12.09 -2.20
N HIS A 89 -3.08 -12.20 -3.19
CA HIS A 89 -3.44 -12.67 -4.53
C HIS A 89 -3.81 -14.16 -4.54
N ALA A 90 -3.11 -14.99 -3.76
CA ALA A 90 -3.42 -16.41 -3.63
C ALA A 90 -4.80 -16.64 -2.98
N LEU A 91 -5.12 -15.92 -1.90
CA LEU A 91 -6.45 -15.96 -1.26
C LEU A 91 -7.57 -15.55 -2.22
N LYS A 92 -7.33 -14.55 -3.08
CA LYS A 92 -8.28 -14.17 -4.14
C LYS A 92 -8.54 -15.29 -5.14
N ARG A 93 -7.52 -16.10 -5.47
CA ARG A 93 -7.67 -17.26 -6.36
C ARG A 93 -8.51 -18.35 -5.70
N LEU A 94 -8.33 -18.58 -4.40
CA LEU A 94 -9.15 -19.50 -3.59
C LEU A 94 -10.57 -18.96 -3.30
N ARG A 95 -10.90 -17.75 -3.74
CA ARG A 95 -12.17 -17.05 -3.46
C ARG A 95 -12.48 -16.91 -1.96
N VAL A 96 -11.45 -16.91 -1.12
CA VAL A 96 -11.59 -16.69 0.33
C VAL A 96 -11.74 -15.20 0.59
N SER A 97 -12.81 -14.83 1.28
CA SER A 97 -13.01 -13.47 1.79
C SER A 97 -13.39 -13.52 3.26
N ARG A 98 -12.80 -12.64 4.07
CA ARG A 98 -13.13 -12.50 5.49
C ARG A 98 -14.03 -11.29 5.68
N LYS A 99 -15.25 -11.50 6.15
CA LYS A 99 -16.14 -10.41 6.57
C LYS A 99 -15.68 -9.90 7.93
N LYS A 100 -15.50 -8.59 8.07
CA LYS A 100 -15.18 -7.97 9.36
C LYS A 100 -16.36 -8.17 10.31
N LYS A 101 -16.13 -8.86 11.43
CA LYS A 101 -17.10 -8.86 12.53
C LYS A 101 -17.06 -7.47 13.18
N HIS A 102 -18.18 -6.77 13.15
CA HIS A 102 -18.32 -5.54 13.92
C HIS A 102 -18.42 -5.95 15.40
N PHE A 103 -17.46 -5.52 16.21
CA PHE A 103 -17.58 -5.67 17.65
C PHE A 103 -18.70 -4.72 18.09
N SER A 104 -19.89 -5.25 18.32
CA SER A 104 -20.93 -4.50 19.02
C SER A 104 -20.45 -4.39 20.46
N ILE A 105 -19.93 -3.22 20.84
CA ILE A 105 -19.66 -2.93 22.24
C ILE A 105 -21.04 -3.04 22.92
N PRO A 106 -21.26 -4.04 23.82
CA PRO A 106 -22.51 -4.08 24.56
C PRO A 106 -22.61 -2.74 25.31
N LYS A 107 -23.75 -2.05 25.20
CA LYS A 107 -23.98 -0.80 25.94
C LYS A 107 -23.59 -1.06 27.38
N LEU A 108 -22.62 -0.29 27.90
CA LEU A 108 -22.15 -0.45 29.27
C LEU A 108 -23.37 -0.35 30.17
N THR A 109 -23.61 -1.39 30.97
CA THR A 109 -24.61 -1.28 32.03
C THR A 109 -24.05 -0.31 33.08
N PRO A 110 -24.89 0.43 33.84
CA PRO A 110 -24.41 1.39 34.85
C PRO A 110 -23.45 0.77 35.88
N ARG A 111 -23.48 -0.56 36.05
CA ARG A 111 -22.58 -1.33 36.90
C ARG A 111 -21.16 -1.45 36.33
N SER A 112 -21.02 -1.61 35.02
CA SER A 112 -19.73 -1.74 34.33
C SER A 112 -18.98 -0.41 34.17
N GLU A 113 -19.70 0.71 34.06
CA GLU A 113 -19.12 2.07 34.04
C GLU A 113 -18.36 2.40 35.33
N LYS A 114 -18.80 1.88 36.48
CA LYS A 114 -18.12 2.07 37.77
C LYS A 114 -16.80 1.30 37.87
N ILE A 115 -16.67 0.18 37.14
CA ILE A 115 -15.49 -0.69 37.13
C ILE A 115 -14.46 -0.16 36.13
N PHE A 116 -14.92 0.39 35.00
CA PHE A 116 -14.08 0.99 33.97
C PHE A 116 -13.69 2.45 34.31
N LYS A 117 -13.08 2.67 35.48
CA LYS A 117 -12.36 3.94 35.71
C LYS A 117 -11.03 3.85 34.96
N PRO A 118 -10.72 4.78 34.03
CA PRO A 118 -9.43 4.75 33.35
C PRO A 118 -8.32 4.93 34.40
N LEU A 119 -7.46 3.91 34.55
CA LEU A 119 -6.26 3.97 35.39
C LEU A 119 -5.20 4.96 34.87
N SER A 120 -5.50 5.74 33.84
CA SER A 120 -4.60 6.79 33.37
C SER A 120 -4.68 7.98 34.32
N LYS A 121 -3.78 8.04 35.31
CA LYS A 121 -3.34 9.35 35.84
C LYS A 121 -2.90 10.18 34.63
N PRO A 122 -3.27 11.46 34.52
CA PRO A 122 -2.84 12.27 33.39
C PRO A 122 -1.32 12.26 33.39
N ILE A 123 -0.73 11.70 32.34
CA ILE A 123 0.70 11.89 32.07
C ILE A 123 0.81 13.39 31.76
N LYS A 124 1.19 14.19 32.77
CA LYS A 124 1.72 15.53 32.53
C LYS A 124 2.99 15.30 31.73
N GLN A 125 2.86 15.27 30.41
CA GLN A 125 4.00 15.31 29.52
C GLN A 125 4.70 16.63 29.86
N ARG A 126 5.83 16.53 30.56
CA ARG A 126 6.78 17.63 30.66
C ARG A 126 7.32 17.80 29.26
N ILE A 127 6.76 18.75 28.53
CA ILE A 127 7.31 19.15 27.25
C ILE A 127 8.62 19.84 27.61
N ASP A 128 9.73 19.11 27.56
CA ASP A 128 11.04 19.71 27.77
C ASP A 128 11.28 20.72 26.64
N PRO A 129 11.58 22.00 26.94
CA PRO A 129 11.64 23.07 25.94
C PRO A 129 12.70 22.84 24.85
N LEU A 130 13.67 21.95 25.09
CA LEU A 130 14.65 21.50 24.11
C LEU A 130 14.04 20.72 22.93
N PHE A 131 12.87 20.07 23.12
CA PHE A 131 12.22 19.27 22.07
C PHE A 131 11.52 20.13 21.01
N ILE A 132 11.09 21.35 21.35
CA ILE A 132 10.46 22.26 20.39
C ILE A 132 11.52 22.91 19.48
N LEU A 133 12.72 23.18 19.99
CA LEU A 133 13.80 23.84 19.23
C LEU A 133 14.41 22.96 18.14
N THR A 134 14.47 21.63 18.33
CA THR A 134 14.99 20.71 17.29
C THR A 134 14.04 20.60 16.10
N LYS A 135 12.73 20.74 16.31
CA LYS A 135 11.72 20.67 15.24
C LYS A 135 11.65 21.96 14.41
N VAL A 136 12.02 23.11 14.98
CA VAL A 136 12.09 24.39 14.25
C VAL A 136 13.41 24.51 13.48
N ALA A 137 14.53 24.02 14.03
CA ALA A 137 15.83 24.06 13.35
C ALA A 137 15.87 23.19 12.08
N SER A 138 15.26 21.99 12.10
CA SER A 138 15.27 21.08 10.95
C SER A 138 14.37 21.50 9.78
N ARG A 139 13.55 22.56 9.94
CA ARG A 139 12.65 23.05 8.88
C ARG A 139 13.27 24.14 8.00
N ARG A 140 14.53 24.54 8.26
CA ARG A 140 15.29 25.54 7.47
C ARG A 140 16.47 25.00 6.66
N ILE A 141 16.77 23.70 6.74
CA ILE A 141 17.81 23.09 5.91
C ILE A 141 17.11 22.33 4.79
N GLY A 142 17.03 23.00 3.63
CA GLY A 142 16.62 22.39 2.38
C GLY A 142 17.48 21.18 2.03
N GLN A 143 16.93 20.31 1.20
CA GLN A 143 17.56 19.07 0.79
C GLN A 143 18.98 19.29 0.25
N GLY A 144 19.93 18.51 0.78
CA GLY A 144 21.23 18.26 0.18
C GLY A 144 22.40 18.99 0.82
N SER A 145 23.13 18.32 1.71
CA SER A 145 24.59 18.16 1.57
C SER A 145 25.15 17.22 2.64
N THR A 146 25.96 16.29 2.18
CA THR A 146 26.91 15.47 2.91
C THR A 146 27.77 16.27 3.91
N ALA A 147 27.97 15.68 5.10
CA ALA A 147 29.11 15.81 6.01
C ALA A 147 29.69 17.20 6.29
N ILE A 148 29.45 17.79 7.49
CA ILE A 148 30.43 18.65 8.15
C ILE A 148 30.37 18.47 9.68
N HIS A 149 31.52 18.12 10.23
CA HIS A 149 31.87 18.01 11.64
C HIS A 149 31.89 19.42 12.27
N LEU A 150 30.94 19.77 13.13
CA LEU A 150 31.02 20.97 13.97
C LEU A 150 31.16 20.56 15.44
N ARG A 151 32.28 20.96 16.03
CA ARG A 151 32.73 20.61 17.39
C ARG A 151 31.81 21.22 18.43
N GLU A 152 31.49 20.42 19.46
CA GLU A 152 30.62 20.76 20.61
C GLU A 152 30.94 22.09 21.30
N LYS A 153 32.16 22.60 21.17
CA LYS A 153 32.63 23.83 21.81
C LYS A 153 31.92 25.10 21.31
N ASP A 154 31.52 25.14 20.03
CA ASP A 154 30.85 26.31 19.44
C ASP A 154 29.37 26.41 19.86
N VAL A 155 28.74 25.26 20.13
CA VAL A 155 27.38 25.16 20.65
C VAL A 155 27.34 25.59 22.13
N MET A 156 28.36 25.21 22.90
CA MET A 156 28.47 25.56 24.32
C MET A 156 28.75 27.05 24.57
N ALA A 157 29.53 27.71 23.71
CA ALA A 157 29.80 29.15 23.82
C ALA A 157 28.52 30.01 23.63
N LYS A 158 27.60 29.58 22.75
CA LYS A 158 26.28 30.23 22.56
C LYS A 158 25.33 29.99 23.73
N MET A 159 25.41 28.83 24.40
CA MET A 159 24.58 28.50 25.58
C MET A 159 24.87 29.37 26.81
N ILE A 160 26.13 29.77 27.02
CA ILE A 160 26.53 30.56 28.21
C ILE A 160 25.99 32.00 28.13
N GLY A 161 25.94 32.59 26.93
CA GLY A 161 25.33 33.92 26.73
C GLY A 161 23.82 33.94 26.99
N TRP A 162 23.13 32.82 26.72
CA TRP A 162 21.68 32.70 26.82
C TRP A 162 21.19 32.49 28.26
N ARG A 163 21.97 31.78 29.10
CA ARG A 163 21.68 31.64 30.54
C ARG A 163 21.69 32.98 31.28
N LYS A 164 22.51 33.94 30.84
CA LYS A 164 22.54 35.30 31.41
C LYS A 164 21.29 36.10 31.04
N ALA A 165 20.74 35.90 29.85
CA ALA A 165 19.47 36.50 29.42
C ALA A 165 18.25 35.89 30.14
N GLU A 166 18.25 34.57 30.40
CA GLU A 166 17.19 33.90 31.16
C GLU A 166 17.11 34.33 32.63
N LEU A 167 18.26 34.60 33.28
CA LEU A 167 18.29 35.13 34.65
C LEU A 167 17.75 36.57 34.73
N ILE A 168 18.03 37.41 33.73
CA ILE A 168 17.53 38.78 33.67
C ILE A 168 16.01 38.80 33.42
N LEU A 169 15.51 37.95 32.52
CA LEU A 169 14.07 37.85 32.22
C LEU A 169 13.27 37.23 33.38
N SER A 170 13.84 36.27 34.13
CA SER A 170 13.20 35.73 35.34
C SER A 170 13.16 36.74 36.49
N ALA A 171 14.16 37.63 36.61
CA ALA A 171 14.18 38.69 37.61
C ALA A 171 13.17 39.81 37.31
N LEU A 172 12.96 40.14 36.02
CA LEU A 172 11.94 41.09 35.59
C LEU A 172 10.52 40.54 35.80
N TYR A 173 10.30 39.25 35.56
CA TYR A 173 8.99 38.61 35.69
C TYR A 173 8.50 38.45 37.15
N TRP A 174 9.36 38.66 38.15
CA TRP A 174 9.00 38.58 39.57
C TRP A 174 8.82 39.95 40.27
N LYS A 175 9.10 41.06 39.58
CA LYS A 175 8.97 42.42 40.14
C LYS A 175 7.58 43.05 39.93
N GLU A 176 6.68 42.35 39.25
CA GLU A 176 5.39 42.88 38.80
C GLU A 176 4.19 42.12 39.39
N ARG A 177 4.35 41.61 40.62
CA ARG A 177 3.32 40.91 41.37
C ARG A 177 3.17 41.42 42.80
#